data_AF-U9UDF5-F1
#
_entry.id   AF-U9UDF5-F1
#
_cell.length_a   1.000
_cell.length_b   1.000
_cell.length_c   1.000
_cell.angle_alpha   90.00
_cell.angle_beta   90.00
_cell.angle_gamma   90.00
#
_symmetry.space_group_name_H-M   'P 1'
#
loop_
_entity.id
_entity.type
_entity.pdbx_description
1 polymer ?
#
loop_
_entity_poly.entity_id
_entity_poly.type
_entity_poly.pdbx_seq_one_letter_code
_entity_poly.pdbx_strand_id
1 'polypeptide(L)' 'MKNVNSINELIKRFEEIVLEESNLIRNGSIVALKHVATGKYLSSIKNLCYTTGSQKQL' A
#
# COMPACT_ATOMS: atom_id res chain seq x y z
N MET A 1 -20.40 -7.87 15.98
CA MET A 1 -19.40 -7.13 16.75
C MET A 1 -19.67 -7.35 18.23
N LYS A 2 -18.65 -7.66 19.04
CA LYS A 2 -18.81 -7.70 20.50
C LYS A 2 -18.86 -6.25 21.01
N ASN A 3 -19.72 -5.96 21.98
CA ASN A 3 -19.69 -4.68 22.66
C ASN A 3 -18.34 -4.48 23.34
N VAL A 4 -17.79 -3.27 23.21
CA VAL A 4 -16.53 -2.88 23.83
C VAL A 4 -16.86 -2.29 25.19
N ASN A 5 -16.24 -2.80 26.26
CA ASN A 5 -16.64 -2.45 27.63
C ASN A 5 -15.80 -1.32 28.24
N SER A 6 -14.75 -0.86 27.56
CA SER A 6 -13.91 0.25 28.00
C SER A 6 -13.19 0.96 26.84
N ILE A 7 -12.74 2.19 27.08
CA ILE A 7 -11.92 2.94 26.11
C ILE A 7 -10.60 2.21 25.82
N ASN A 8 -9.97 1.59 26.82
CA ASN A 8 -8.72 0.85 26.62
C ASN A 8 -8.90 -0.35 25.68
N GLU A 9 -10.02 -1.07 25.80
CA GLU A 9 -10.34 -2.16 24.87
C GLU A 9 -10.59 -1.64 23.44
N LEU A 10 -11.21 -0.46 23.31
CA LEU A 10 -11.42 0.18 22.00
C LEU A 10 -10.09 0.56 21.34
N ILE A 11 -9.18 1.18 22.09
CA ILE A 11 -7.84 1.57 21.60
C ILE A 11 -7.10 0.32 21.11
N LYS A 12 -7.08 -0.75 21.91
CA LYS A 12 -6.40 -1.99 21.53
C LYS A 12 -6.96 -2.59 20.23
N ARG A 13 -8.29 -2.63 20.08
CA ARG A 13 -8.93 -3.12 18.84
C ARG A 13 -8.60 -2.24 17.64
N PHE A 14 -8.54 -0.92 17.83
CA PHE A 14 -8.14 0.00 16.78
C PHE A 14 -6.69 -0.26 16.34
N GLU A 15 -5.77 -0.44 17.27
CA GLU A 15 -4.37 -0.79 16.97
C GLU A 15 -4.25 -2.12 16.21
N GLU A 16 -5.00 -3.15 16.63
CA GLU A 16 -5.07 -4.45 15.94
C GLU A 16 -5.56 -4.30 14.49
N ILE A 17 -6.61 -3.50 14.26
CA ILE A 17 -7.15 -3.23 12.92
C ILE A 17 -6.13 -2.47 12.07
N VAL A 18 -5.50 -1.43 12.62
CA VAL A 18 -4.47 -0.65 11.90
C VAL A 18 -3.30 -1.55 11.52
N LEU A 19 -2.85 -2.42 12.42
CA LEU A 19 -1.79 -3.38 12.15
C LEU A 19 -2.19 -4.34 11.02
N GLU A 20 -3.39 -4.93 11.08
CA GLU A 20 -3.87 -5.85 10.07
C GLU A 20 -3.99 -5.17 8.69
N GLU A 21 -4.66 -4.02 8.62
CA GLU A 21 -4.86 -3.28 7.36
C GLU A 21 -3.54 -2.74 6.80
N SER A 22 -2.56 -2.38 7.64
CA SER A 22 -1.25 -1.92 7.16
C SER A 22 -0.48 -2.99 6.36
N ASN A 23 -0.80 -4.27 6.57
CA ASN A 23 -0.17 -5.39 5.88
C ASN A 23 -0.95 -5.84 4.63
N LEU A 24 -2.14 -5.31 4.40
CA LEU A 24 -3.02 -5.70 3.30
C LEU A 24 -3.02 -4.66 2.18
N ILE A 25 -2.92 -5.11 0.93
CA ILE A 25 -3.11 -4.26 -0.24
C ILE A 25 -4.57 -4.46 -0.71
N ARG A 26 -5.38 -3.40 -0.63
CA ARG A 26 -6.79 -3.40 -1.02
C ARG A 26 -6.97 -2.68 -2.36
N ASN A 27 -8.14 -2.85 -2.97
CA ASN A 27 -8.51 -2.05 -4.14
C ASN A 27 -8.53 -0.56 -3.76
N GLY A 28 -7.82 0.27 -4.52
CA GLY A 28 -7.65 1.70 -4.24
C GLY A 28 -6.43 2.04 -3.36
N SER A 29 -5.73 1.05 -2.81
CA SER A 29 -4.45 1.29 -2.12
C SER A 29 -3.42 1.90 -3.08
N ILE A 30 -2.73 2.92 -2.61
CA ILE A 30 -1.58 3.52 -3.31
C ILE A 30 -0.32 2.79 -2.83
N VAL A 31 0.43 2.20 -3.77
CA VAL A 31 1.63 1.41 -3.47
C VAL A 31 2.84 1.94 -4.22
N ALA A 32 4.03 1.72 -3.65
CA ALA A 32 5.31 1.96 -4.32
C ALA A 32 6.07 0.63 -4.45
N LEU A 33 6.64 0.38 -5.63
CA LEU A 33 7.44 -0.82 -5.88
C LEU A 33 8.92 -0.48 -5.76
N LYS A 34 9.67 -1.18 -4.91
CA LYS A 34 11.11 -0.95 -4.67
C LYS A 34 11.94 -2.07 -5.27
N HIS A 35 12.94 -1.73 -6.06
CA HIS A 35 13.96 -2.67 -6.51
C HIS A 35 14.95 -2.92 -5.37
N VAL A 36 14.94 -4.15 -4.81
CA VAL A 36 15.70 -4.50 -3.60
C VAL A 36 17.20 -4.27 -3.77
N ALA A 37 17.79 -4.69 -4.89
CA ALA A 37 19.24 -4.65 -5.08
C ALA A 37 19.81 -3.21 -5.21
N THR A 38 19.05 -2.27 -5.78
CA THR A 38 19.52 -0.87 -5.94
C THR A 38 18.89 0.10 -4.96
N GLY A 39 17.88 -0.33 -4.21
CA GLY A 39 17.11 0.52 -3.30
C GLY A 39 16.22 1.56 -4.00
N LYS A 40 16.19 1.60 -5.34
CA LYS A 40 15.42 2.57 -6.13
C LYS A 40 13.94 2.16 -6.19
N TYR A 41 13.06 3.15 -6.34
CA TYR A 41 11.64 2.93 -6.55
C TYR A 41 11.32 2.91 -8.05
N LEU A 42 10.41 2.05 -8.47
CA LEU A 42 9.88 2.02 -9.82
C LEU A 42 9.01 3.27 -10.02
N SER A 43 9.24 3.98 -11.11
CA SER A 43 8.47 5.14 -11.53
C SER A 43 8.23 5.10 -13.03
N SER A 44 7.30 5.91 -13.51
CA SER A 44 7.22 6.22 -14.93
C SER A 44 8.08 7.45 -15.24
N ILE A 45 8.57 7.51 -16.48
CA ILE A 45 9.32 8.66 -16.98
C ILE A 45 8.43 9.36 -18.00
N LYS A 46 8.12 10.63 -17.75
CA LYS A 46 7.26 11.43 -18.61
C LYS A 46 7.81 11.43 -20.05
N ASN A 47 6.93 11.19 -21.02
CA ASN A 47 7.24 11.12 -22.45
C ASN A 47 8.17 9.97 -22.88
N LEU A 48 8.42 8.98 -22.01
CA LEU A 48 9.17 7.78 -22.36
C LEU A 48 8.23 6.57 -22.48
N CYS A 49 7.88 6.21 -23.70
CA CYS A 49 7.17 4.96 -24.01
C CYS A 49 8.19 3.91 -24.48
N TYR A 50 8.33 2.83 -23.73
CA TYR A 50 9.21 1.72 -24.12
C TYR A 50 8.64 1.01 -25.35
N THR A 51 9.51 0.52 -26.23
CA THR A 51 9.12 -0.20 -27.46
C THR A 51 8.35 -1.48 -27.15
N THR A 52 8.63 -2.10 -26.00
CA THR A 52 7.95 -3.28 -25.47
C THR A 52 6.90 -2.91 -24.42
N GLY A 53 5.93 -3.79 -24.20
CA GLY A 53 4.83 -3.55 -23.26
C GLY A 53 3.67 -2.79 -23.88
N SER A 54 2.98 -1.95 -23.09
CA SER A 54 1.74 -1.30 -23.52
C SER A 54 1.93 -0.06 -24.39
N GLN A 55 3.13 0.54 -24.41
CA GLN A 55 3.45 1.81 -25.08
C GLN A 55 2.54 2.99 -24.64
N LYS A 56 1.92 2.89 -23.46
CA LYS A 56 1.01 3.88 -22.88
C LYS A 56 1.46 4.33 -21.49
N GLN A 57 2.76 4.23 -21.22
CA GLN A 57 3.34 4.73 -19.96
C GLN A 57 3.12 6.25 -19.86
N LEU A 58 2.67 6.71 -18.68
CA LEU A 58 2.37 8.12 -18.39
C LEU A 58 3.62 8.90 -17.96
#